data_AF-A0A426TZN3-F1
#
_entry.id   AF-A0A426TZN3-F1
#
_cell.length_a   1.000
_cell.length_b   1.000
_cell.length_c   1.000
_cell.angle_alpha   90.00
_cell.angle_beta   90.00
_cell.angle_gamma   90.00
#
_symmetry.space_group_name_H-M   'P 1'
#
loop_
_entity.id
_entity.type
_entity.pdbx_description
1 polymer ?
#
loop_
_entity_poly.entity_id
_entity_poly.type
_entity_poly.pdbx_seq_one_letter_code
_entity_poly.pdbx_strand_id
1 'polypeptide(L)'
;MVYRERQVGGTRSEWQQLPVIVDMIKSAEATLDNHTRIALSELSIKLIPITDIVFDLGKTEDGDLYRLTIYGFENLIPPDWRFFNWERVFLICVIIFLLVIVLVLLVFALL
;
A
#
# COMPACT_ATOMS: atom_id res chain seq x y z
N MET A 1 7.22 -1.86 8.26
CA MET A 1 8.17 -2.17 9.35
C MET A 1 9.02 -0.94 9.59
N VAL A 2 9.23 -0.55 10.85
CA VAL A 2 10.06 0.62 11.21
C VAL A 2 11.25 0.10 12.00
N TYR A 3 12.45 0.20 11.42
CA TYR A 3 13.68 -0.01 12.17
C TYR A 3 13.99 1.29 12.92
N ARG A 4 14.22 1.21 14.23
CA ARG A 4 14.53 2.36 15.08
C ARG A 4 15.61 1.96 16.07
N GLU A 5 16.76 2.61 15.95
CA GLU A 5 17.91 2.34 16.81
C GLU A 5 18.52 3.65 17.30
N ARG A 6 18.88 3.68 18.60
CA ARG A 6 19.44 4.87 19.26
C ARG A 6 20.85 4.57 19.74
N GLN A 7 21.77 5.49 19.50
CA GLN A 7 23.16 5.40 19.92
C GLN A 7 23.52 6.61 20.79
N VAL A 8 24.20 6.33 21.90
CA VAL A 8 24.73 7.36 22.80
C VAL A 8 26.21 7.56 22.49
N GLY A 9 26.67 8.82 22.49
CA GLY A 9 28.08 9.14 22.34
C GLY A 9 28.62 9.03 20.92
N GLY A 10 27.89 9.55 19.94
CA GLY A 10 28.31 9.60 18.54
C GLY A 10 27.32 8.91 17.60
N THR A 11 27.82 8.50 16.43
CA THR A 11 27.08 7.72 15.43
C THR A 11 27.61 6.28 15.40
N ARG A 12 26.77 5.33 15.00
CA ARG A 12 27.14 3.91 14.94
C ARG A 12 27.95 3.63 13.66
N SER A 13 28.98 2.81 13.74
CA SER A 13 29.86 2.47 12.60
C SER A 13 29.11 1.85 11.41
N GLU A 14 28.11 1.02 11.69
CA GLU A 14 27.29 0.33 10.71
C GLU A 14 26.46 1.32 9.87
N TRP A 15 26.11 2.48 10.44
CA TRP A 15 25.33 3.50 9.74
C TRP A 15 26.17 4.23 8.67
N GLN A 16 27.50 4.24 8.82
CA GLN A 16 28.42 4.79 7.82
C GLN A 16 28.53 3.90 6.57
N GLN A 17 27.98 2.68 6.60
CA GLN A 17 27.91 1.81 5.43
C GLN A 17 26.70 2.15 4.53
N LEU A 18 25.74 2.92 5.05
CA LEU A 18 24.53 3.29 4.33
C LEU A 18 24.78 4.58 3.53
N PRO A 19 24.86 4.51 2.18
CA PRO A 19 25.28 5.65 1.36
C PRO A 19 24.38 6.87 1.52
N VAL A 20 23.08 6.65 1.75
CA VAL A 20 22.08 7.70 1.95
C VAL A 20 22.30 8.49 3.25
N ILE A 21 22.90 7.86 4.27
CA ILE A 21 23.03 8.43 5.62
C ILE A 21 24.42 9.01 5.84
N VAL A 22 25.44 8.55 5.11
CA VAL A 22 26.82 9.03 5.21
C VAL A 22 26.92 10.55 5.04
N ASP A 23 26.22 11.12 4.06
CA ASP A 23 26.29 12.56 3.80
C ASP A 23 25.62 13.37 4.91
N MET A 24 24.58 12.81 5.53
CA MET A 24 23.94 13.41 6.70
C MET A 24 24.85 13.37 7.93
N ILE A 25 25.56 12.26 8.14
CA ILE A 25 26.54 12.13 9.23
C ILE A 25 27.70 13.11 9.03
N LYS A 26 28.27 13.17 7.83
CA LYS A 26 29.36 14.11 7.51
C LYS A 26 28.95 15.56 7.70
N SER A 27 27.73 15.90 7.32
CA SER A 27 27.18 17.24 7.51
C SER A 27 27.02 17.58 8.99
N ALA A 28 26.54 16.63 9.81
CA ALA A 28 26.46 16.80 11.26
C ALA A 28 27.85 16.94 11.90
N GLU A 29 28.83 16.13 11.46
CA GLU A 29 30.22 16.21 11.93
C GLU A 29 30.92 17.51 11.52
N ALA A 30 30.66 18.02 10.32
CA ALA A 30 31.20 19.30 9.84
C ALA A 30 30.68 20.50 10.64
N THR A 31 29.59 20.34 11.39
CA THR A 31 29.01 21.38 12.25
C THR A 31 29.59 21.33 13.68
N LEU A 32 30.42 20.32 14.01
CA LEU A 32 31.07 20.20 15.30
C LEU A 32 32.32 21.07 15.37
N ASP A 33 32.61 21.59 16.56
CA ASP A 33 33.82 22.31 16.93
C ASP A 33 34.58 21.58 18.06
N ASN A 34 35.68 22.16 18.55
CA ASN A 34 36.48 21.56 19.63
C ASN A 34 35.74 21.44 20.98
N HIS A 35 34.53 21.99 21.12
CA HIS A 35 33.74 21.99 22.34
C HIS A 35 32.39 21.27 22.21
N THR A 36 32.01 20.88 20.99
CA THR A 36 30.74 20.23 20.69
C THR A 36 30.96 18.80 20.25
N ARG A 37 30.06 17.91 20.70
CA ARG A 37 30.06 16.49 20.35
C ARG A 37 28.64 16.01 20.18
N ILE A 38 28.47 14.99 19.34
CA ILE A 38 27.19 14.28 19.22
C ILE A 38 26.98 13.46 20.49
N ALA A 39 26.16 13.97 21.40
CA ALA A 39 25.82 13.26 22.64
C ALA A 39 24.88 12.07 22.36
N LEU A 40 24.08 12.16 21.30
CA LEU A 40 23.03 11.21 20.96
C LEU A 40 22.73 11.23 19.46
N SER A 41 22.53 10.07 18.88
CA SER A 41 22.00 9.91 17.53
C SER A 41 20.91 8.83 17.48
N GLU A 42 19.97 8.98 16.56
CA GLU A 42 18.89 8.01 16.35
C GLU A 42 18.68 7.84 14.85
N LEU A 43 18.65 6.58 14.40
CA LEU A 43 18.34 6.22 13.02
C LEU A 43 16.98 5.55 12.97
N SER A 44 16.06 6.14 12.20
CA SER A 44 14.74 5.60 11.93
C SER A 44 14.58 5.32 10.43
N ILE A 45 14.44 4.05 10.06
CA ILE A 45 14.22 3.61 8.68
C ILE A 45 12.79 3.10 8.56
N LYS A 46 11.99 3.76 7.72
CA LYS A 46 10.62 3.32 7.38
C LYS A 46 10.65 2.54 6.08
N LEU A 47 10.30 1.25 6.16
CA LEU A 47 10.18 0.38 4.99
C LEU A 47 8.70 0.18 4.65
N ILE A 48 8.35 0.49 3.40
CA ILE A 48 7.05 0.19 2.81
C ILE A 48 7.27 -0.94 1.81
N PRO A 49 6.80 -2.16 2.08
CA PRO A 49 6.92 -3.27 1.13
C PRO A 49 6.07 -2.97 -0.11
N ILE A 50 6.58 -3.35 -1.28
CA ILE A 50 5.86 -3.26 -2.54
C ILE A 50 5.70 -4.68 -3.07
N THR A 51 4.47 -5.08 -3.38
CA THR A 51 4.17 -6.37 -4.00
C THR A 51 3.53 -6.13 -5.36
N ASP A 52 4.20 -6.57 -6.41
CA ASP A 52 3.63 -6.57 -7.76
C ASP A 52 3.02 -7.93 -8.06
N ILE A 53 1.71 -7.94 -8.32
CA ILE A 53 0.98 -9.11 -8.80
C ILE A 53 0.71 -8.90 -10.28
N VAL A 54 1.27 -9.77 -11.12
CA VAL A 54 0.99 -9.82 -12.56
C VAL A 54 0.08 -11.01 -12.80
N PHE A 55 -1.09 -10.78 -13.38
CA PHE A 55 -2.07 -11.83 -13.64
C PHE A 55 -2.72 -11.70 -15.02
N ASP A 56 -3.06 -12.85 -15.59
CA ASP A 56 -3.78 -12.99 -16.84
C ASP A 56 -5.25 -13.35 -16.52
N LEU A 57 -6.19 -12.61 -17.10
CA LEU A 57 -7.62 -12.81 -16.91
C LEU A 57 -8.24 -13.77 -17.95
N GLY A 58 -7.44 -14.34 -18.86
CA GLY A 58 -7.87 -15.33 -19.82
C GLY A 58 -8.93 -14.82 -20.81
N LYS A 59 -9.11 -13.50 -20.93
CA LYS A 59 -9.99 -12.88 -21.93
C LYS A 59 -9.23 -12.68 -23.22
N THR A 60 -9.92 -13.06 -24.28
CA THR A 60 -9.43 -13.46 -25.59
C THR A 60 -8.82 -12.29 -26.39
N GLU A 61 -7.78 -12.63 -27.16
CA GLU A 61 -7.17 -11.94 -28.30
C GLU A 61 -6.10 -10.86 -28.07
N ASP A 62 -6.16 -10.08 -26.98
CA ASP A 62 -5.08 -9.13 -26.66
C ASP A 62 -4.39 -9.58 -25.39
N GLY A 63 -3.12 -9.98 -25.50
CA GLY A 63 -2.26 -10.52 -24.41
C GLY A 63 -1.91 -9.51 -23.30
N ASP A 64 -2.90 -8.75 -22.84
CA ASP A 64 -2.78 -7.73 -21.83
C ASP A 64 -2.62 -8.37 -20.45
N LEU A 65 -1.38 -8.35 -19.96
CA LEU A 65 -1.05 -8.70 -18.59
C LEU A 65 -1.52 -7.59 -17.65
N TYR A 66 -2.40 -7.93 -16.71
CA TYR A 66 -2.83 -7.01 -15.68
C TYR A 66 -1.77 -6.92 -14.59
N ARG A 67 -1.42 -5.70 -14.19
CA ARG A 67 -0.50 -5.43 -13.08
C ARG A 67 -1.23 -4.76 -11.94
N LEU A 68 -1.16 -5.37 -10.77
CA LEU A 68 -1.60 -4.79 -9.51
C LEU A 68 -0.38 -4.56 -8.63
N THR A 69 -0.05 -3.30 -8.37
CA THR A 69 1.00 -2.91 -7.43
C THR A 69 0.37 -2.61 -6.07
N ILE A 70 0.73 -3.39 -5.07
CA ILE A 70 0.27 -3.25 -3.68
C ILE A 70 1.38 -2.55 -2.89
N TYR A 71 1.07 -1.38 -2.35
CA TYR A 71 1.98 -0.62 -1.48
C TYR A 71 1.59 -0.84 -0.02
N GLY A 72 2.52 -1.39 0.77
CA GLY A 72 2.32 -1.68 2.19
C GLY A 72 1.52 -2.96 2.46
N PHE A 73 1.65 -3.48 3.68
CA PHE A 73 0.74 -4.49 4.26
C PHE A 73 -0.35 -3.82 5.10
N GLU A 74 -0.77 -2.63 4.71
CA GLU A 74 -2.04 -2.12 5.23
C GLU A 74 -3.08 -3.06 4.62
N ASN A 75 -3.74 -3.86 5.46
CA ASN A 75 -4.61 -4.97 5.07
C ASN A 75 -5.94 -4.45 4.44
N LEU A 76 -5.83 -3.43 3.59
CA LEU A 76 -6.87 -2.61 3.01
C LEU A 76 -6.63 -2.64 1.50
N ILE A 77 -7.39 -3.49 0.82
CA ILE A 77 -7.48 -3.41 -0.64
C ILE A 77 -8.07 -2.02 -0.94
N PRO A 78 -7.39 -1.17 -1.72
CA PRO A 78 -7.94 0.13 -2.07
C PRO A 78 -9.33 -0.09 -2.67
N PRO A 79 -10.35 0.69 -2.28
CA PRO A 79 -11.71 0.54 -2.80
C PRO A 79 -11.75 1.01 -4.26
N ASP A 80 -11.17 0.21 -5.15
CA ASP A 80 -11.16 0.43 -6.59
C ASP A 80 -12.26 -0.39 -7.24
N TRP A 81 -13.12 0.30 -7.98
CA TRP A 81 -14.27 -0.24 -8.69
C TRP A 81 -13.88 -1.35 -9.69
N ARG A 82 -12.61 -1.37 -10.12
CA ARG A 82 -12.03 -2.43 -10.98
C ARG A 82 -11.99 -3.81 -10.32
N PHE A 83 -11.95 -3.88 -8.98
CA PHE A 83 -11.92 -5.15 -8.25
C PHE A 83 -13.31 -5.68 -7.89
N PHE A 84 -14.39 -4.95 -8.19
CA PHE A 84 -15.72 -5.52 -8.02
C PHE A 84 -15.94 -6.65 -9.03
N ASN A 85 -16.50 -7.75 -8.54
CA ASN A 85 -16.97 -8.82 -9.41
C ASN A 85 -18.24 -8.33 -10.14
N TRP A 86 -18.03 -7.71 -11.30
CA TRP A 86 -19.09 -7.10 -12.11
C TRP A 86 -20.18 -8.08 -12.53
N GLU A 87 -19.85 -9.37 -12.69
CA GLU A 87 -20.83 -10.43 -12.96
C GLU A 87 -21.81 -10.59 -11.79
N ARG A 88 -21.29 -10.62 -10.55
CA ARG A 88 -22.12 -10.71 -9.35
C ARG A 88 -22.98 -9.46 -9.17
N VAL A 89 -22.43 -8.27 -9.42
CA VAL A 89 -23.18 -7.00 -9.34
C VAL A 89 -24.33 -6.99 -10.35
N PHE A 90 -24.05 -7.35 -11.61
CA PHE A 90 -25.06 -7.43 -12.66
C PHE A 90 -26.18 -8.43 -12.31
N LEU A 91 -25.81 -9.62 -11.83
CA LEU A 91 -26.76 -10.66 -11.43
C LEU A 91 -27.66 -10.19 -10.28
N ILE A 92 -27.12 -9.52 -9.26
CA ILE A 92 -27.92 -8.94 -8.17
C ILE A 92 -28.90 -7.88 -8.71
N CYS A 93 -28.45 -7.00 -9.60
CA CYS A 93 -29.33 -6.00 -10.23
C CYS A 93 -30.50 -6.65 -10.99
N VAL A 94 -30.24 -7.72 -11.74
CA VAL A 94 -31.28 -8.47 -12.46
C VAL A 94 -32.27 -9.14 -11.49
N ILE A 95 -31.78 -9.75 -10.41
CA ILE A 95 -32.64 -10.36 -9.40
C ILE A 95 -33.58 -9.32 -8.78
N ILE A 96 -33.04 -8.17 -8.36
CA ILE A 96 -33.84 -7.09 -7.76
C ILE A 96 -34.90 -6.59 -8.75
N PHE A 97 -34.51 -6.38 -10.01
CA PHE A 97 -35.43 -5.96 -11.05
C PHE A 97 -36.59 -6.94 -11.26
N LEU A 98 -36.30 -8.24 -11.34
CA LEU A 98 -37.32 -9.28 -11.46
C LEU A 98 -38.23 -9.34 -10.22
N LEU A 99 -37.66 -9.18 -9.03
CA LEU A 99 -38.42 -9.18 -7.77
C LEU A 99 -39.45 -8.04 -7.73
N VAL A 100 -39.06 -6.85 -8.21
CA VAL A 100 -39.97 -5.71 -8.34
C VAL A 100 -41.11 -6.02 -9.31
N ILE A 101 -40.82 -6.63 -10.47
CA ILE A 101 -41.86 -7.02 -11.44
C ILE A 101 -42.85 -8.00 -10.81
N VAL A 102 -42.35 -9.05 -10.14
CA VAL A 102 -43.20 -10.03 -9.46
C VAL A 102 -44.09 -9.37 -8.41
N LEU A 103 -43.54 -8.42 -7.64
CA LEU A 103 -44.30 -7.69 -6.62
C LEU A 103 -45.42 -6.84 -7.23
N VAL A 104 -45.13 -6.13 -8.33
CA VAL A 104 -46.15 -5.36 -9.06
C VAL A 104 -47.26 -6.27 -9.58
N LEU A 105 -46.91 -7.40 -10.21
CA LEU A 105 -47.89 -8.37 -10.70
C LEU A 105 -48.75 -8.95 -9.57
N LEU A 106 -48.15 -9.23 -8.40
CA LEU A 106 -48.88 -9.68 -7.21
C LEU A 106 -49.89 -8.64 -6.72
N VAL A 107 -49.50 -7.37 -6.69
CA VAL A 107 -50.40 -6.27 -6.32
C VAL A 107 -51.58 -6.20 -7.28
N PHE A 108 -51.32 -6.28 -8.59
CA PHE A 108 -52.40 -6.30 -9.60
C PHE A 108 -53.27 -7.56 -9.54
N ALA A 109 -52.75 -8.70 -9.11
CA ALA A 109 -53.51 -9.93 -8.97
C ALA A 109 -54.39 -9.98 -7.69
N LEU A 110 -54.01 -9.21 -6.67
CA LEU A 110 -54.74 -9.11 -5.39
C LEU A 110 -55.73 -7.94 -5.34
N LEU A 111 -55.63 -6.99 -6.28
CA LEU A 111 -56.59 -5.90 -6.52
C LEU A 111 -57.74 -6.37 -7.43
#